data_AF-A0A8T1VF18-F1
#
_entry.id   AF-A0A8T1VF18-F1
#
_cell.length_a   1.000
_cell.length_b   1.000
_cell.length_c   1.000
_cell.angle_alpha   90.00
_cell.angle_beta   90.00
_cell.angle_gamma   90.00
#
_symmetry.space_group_name_H-M   'P 1'
#
loop_
_entity.id
_entity.type
_entity.pdbx_description
1 polymer ?
#
loop_
_entity_poly.entity_id
_entity_poly.type
_entity_poly.pdbx_seq_one_letter_code
_entity_poly.pdbx_strand_id
1 'polypeptide(L)'
;MRLCHVLVVVALLASSGTLATKSSPSRVISTNSFDVKGARSLRVAKSVYKEERMVPALTKWMKTTIWLETGKSDDYVKKTLGLDELSGAALKSAPNYAYYEHFLQALEGRKLDLWLTKGVLSKDVWAKYRLDDVPTAQLKENDGFKTYLRYATMQDENIYKQRYYDKDVAIDYSGTPAEMEAKVGMWLSLDRPDWYVKKMLNLDRRSRNSLRGSENYPLYKKFANAMEGRQLEKWLAAGIPTERVWRISKLDDIPQAKLKNNEAYHTYVRYATMVDDQNFQLKNSGKEVKVELGGSTAELEAKVKIWASAKRPNKYVEEMLNLDSAALATSPNYKYYETFVKLTGQVNKN
;
A
#
# COMPACT_ATOMS: atom_id res chain seq x y z
N MET A 1 12.39 -21.80 23.45
CA MET A 1 11.40 -21.06 22.62
C MET A 1 11.92 -19.65 22.43
N ARG A 2 12.33 -19.28 21.20
CA ARG A 2 12.89 -17.96 20.89
C ARG A 2 11.77 -17.03 20.42
N LEU A 3 11.48 -15.98 21.18
CA LEU A 3 10.53 -14.92 20.81
C LEU A 3 11.12 -14.06 19.69
N CYS A 4 10.68 -14.28 18.46
CA CYS A 4 10.95 -13.36 17.35
C CYS A 4 10.08 -12.10 17.53
N HIS A 5 10.71 -10.98 17.85
CA HIS A 5 10.07 -9.68 17.87
C HIS A 5 9.75 -9.25 16.43
N VAL A 6 8.46 -9.10 16.10
CA VAL A 6 8.02 -8.49 14.84
C VAL A 6 7.71 -7.03 15.14
N LEU A 7 8.61 -6.14 14.72
CA LEU A 7 8.42 -4.69 14.71
C LEU A 7 7.47 -4.34 13.56
N VAL A 8 6.26 -3.88 13.89
CA VAL A 8 5.36 -3.25 12.92
C VAL A 8 5.77 -1.78 12.81
N VAL A 9 6.40 -1.43 11.69
CA VAL A 9 6.73 -0.04 11.37
C VAL A 9 5.51 0.63 10.77
N VAL A 10 4.94 1.59 11.51
CA VAL A 10 3.96 2.54 10.98
C VAL A 10 4.74 3.67 10.30
N ALA A 11 4.71 3.71 8.97
CA ALA A 11 5.31 4.80 8.21
C ALA A 11 4.41 6.05 8.29
N LEU A 12 4.77 6.99 9.16
CA LEU A 12 4.26 8.36 9.12
C LEU A 12 5.15 9.18 8.18
N LEU A 13 4.62 9.51 6.99
CA LEU A 13 5.21 10.50 6.09
C LEU A 13 5.03 11.89 6.72
N ALA A 14 6.06 12.36 7.42
CA ALA A 14 6.23 13.77 7.74
C ALA A 14 7.25 14.37 6.76
N SER A 15 6.75 15.16 5.81
CA SER A 15 7.53 16.06 4.98
C SER A 15 8.23 17.10 5.87
N SER A 16 9.55 17.21 5.78
CA SER A 16 10.30 18.35 6.31
C SER A 16 11.36 18.75 5.30
N GLY A 17 11.26 20.00 4.84
CA GLY A 17 12.22 20.63 3.95
C GLY A 17 13.58 20.85 4.63
N THR A 18 14.61 20.75 3.79
CA THR A 18 16.02 21.12 3.94
C THR A 18 16.22 22.49 4.63
N LEU A 19 17.29 22.79 5.38
CA LEU A 19 18.73 22.77 5.04
C LEU A 19 19.52 23.18 6.30
N ALA A 20 20.69 22.58 6.57
CA ALA A 20 21.89 23.30 7.03
C ALA A 20 23.11 22.36 7.14
N THR A 21 24.11 22.70 6.35
CA THR A 21 25.46 22.14 6.26
C THR A 21 26.33 22.46 7.48
N LYS A 22 27.21 21.54 7.93
CA LYS A 22 28.69 21.67 7.80
C LYS A 22 29.48 20.65 8.64
N SER A 23 30.36 19.93 7.91
CA SER A 23 31.74 19.49 8.22
C SER A 23 32.14 19.05 9.64
N SER A 24 32.53 17.78 9.76
CA SER A 24 33.63 17.34 10.64
C SER A 24 34.99 17.81 10.10
N PRO A 25 36.02 17.87 10.96
CA PRO A 25 36.97 16.77 10.91
C PRO A 25 37.48 16.31 12.28
N SER A 26 37.86 15.03 12.31
CA SER A 26 38.62 14.36 13.36
C SER A 26 40.06 14.87 13.47
N ARG A 27 40.64 14.81 14.68
CA ARG A 27 42.06 14.55 15.06
C ARG A 27 42.21 14.94 16.54
N VAL A 28 43.09 14.43 17.40
CA VAL A 28 44.03 13.30 17.50
C VAL A 28 44.42 13.22 19.00
N ILE A 29 44.96 12.07 19.39
CA ILE A 29 45.44 11.62 20.72
C ILE A 29 46.66 12.43 21.24
N SER A 30 46.96 12.23 22.55
CA SER A 30 48.21 12.51 23.30
C SER A 30 48.28 13.89 23.99
N THR A 31 48.73 14.07 25.24
CA THR A 31 49.44 13.20 26.22
C THR A 31 49.38 13.90 27.60
N ASN A 32 49.48 13.10 28.67
CA ASN A 32 50.12 13.32 30.00
C ASN A 32 50.84 14.68 30.21
N SER A 33 50.95 15.30 31.38
CA SER A 33 50.63 15.02 32.79
C SER A 33 51.22 16.21 33.56
N PHE A 34 50.52 16.81 34.53
CA PHE A 34 51.17 17.56 35.62
C PHE A 34 50.33 17.46 36.89
N ASP A 35 50.96 16.89 37.91
CA ASP A 35 50.50 16.78 39.28
C ASP A 35 51.04 17.98 40.07
N VAL A 36 50.17 18.73 40.76
CA VAL A 36 50.47 19.35 42.07
C VAL A 36 49.19 19.52 42.89
N LYS A 37 49.15 18.75 43.98
CA LYS A 37 48.40 18.86 45.25
C LYS A 37 47.73 20.21 45.59
N GLY A 38 46.47 20.13 46.02
CA GLY A 38 45.80 21.20 46.77
C GLY A 38 44.34 20.95 47.13
N ALA A 39 44.11 20.24 48.24
CA ALA A 39 42.97 20.36 49.17
C ALA A 39 41.50 20.32 48.65
N ARG A 40 40.72 19.41 49.28
CA ARG A 40 39.28 19.44 49.63
C ARG A 40 38.33 18.45 48.93
N SER A 41 37.77 17.59 49.79
CA SER A 41 36.41 17.01 49.77
C SER A 41 36.14 15.76 48.92
N LEU A 42 35.91 14.66 49.65
CA LEU A 42 35.23 13.45 49.20
C LEU A 42 33.88 13.77 48.54
N ARG A 43 33.78 13.56 47.23
CA ARG A 43 32.54 13.14 46.61
C ARG A 43 32.79 11.82 45.90
N VAL A 44 32.35 10.75 46.53
CA VAL A 44 31.98 9.51 45.86
C VAL A 44 30.98 9.90 44.77
N ALA A 45 31.45 10.03 43.54
CA ALA A 45 30.57 10.07 42.38
C ALA A 45 29.99 8.66 42.24
N LYS A 46 28.87 8.45 42.92
CA LYS A 46 27.94 7.35 42.67
C LYS A 46 27.75 7.33 41.15
N SER A 47 28.19 6.26 40.49
CA SER A 47 27.77 5.99 39.12
C SER A 47 26.24 5.90 39.19
N VAL A 48 25.57 6.98 38.81
CA VAL A 48 24.12 7.00 38.68
C VAL A 48 23.82 6.19 37.43
N TYR A 49 23.61 4.91 37.69
CA TYR A 49 23.22 3.88 36.77
C TYR A 49 22.08 4.37 35.85
N LYS A 50 22.17 3.99 34.57
CA LYS A 50 21.05 3.95 33.60
C LYS A 50 19.96 2.93 33.97
N GLU A 51 19.85 2.54 35.24
CA GLU A 51 18.88 1.56 35.75
C GLU A 51 17.48 2.18 35.96
N GLU A 52 17.38 3.50 36.20
CA GLU A 52 16.10 4.16 36.48
C GLU A 52 15.12 4.22 35.29
N ARG A 53 15.56 3.97 34.04
CA ARG A 53 14.63 3.86 32.90
C ARG A 53 14.24 2.41 32.57
N MET A 54 15.10 1.44 32.87
CA MET A 54 14.77 0.03 32.64
C MET A 54 13.83 -0.51 33.73
N VAL A 55 14.02 -0.13 35.00
CA VAL A 55 13.25 -0.65 36.14
C VAL A 55 11.74 -0.27 36.09
N PRO A 56 11.33 0.96 35.72
CA PRO A 56 9.91 1.29 35.56
C PRO A 56 9.28 0.57 34.37
N ALA A 57 10.01 0.40 33.26
CA ALA A 57 9.50 -0.31 32.09
C ALA A 57 9.31 -1.81 32.37
N LEU A 58 10.26 -2.44 33.08
CA LEU A 58 10.19 -3.84 33.53
C LEU A 58 9.05 -4.09 34.52
N THR A 59 8.89 -3.23 35.54
CA THR A 59 7.78 -3.35 36.51
C THR A 59 6.41 -3.13 35.84
N LYS A 60 6.33 -2.25 34.85
CA LYS A 60 5.10 -1.98 34.09
C LYS A 60 4.76 -3.11 33.10
N TRP A 61 5.76 -3.65 32.38
CA TRP A 61 5.60 -4.85 31.55
C TRP A 61 5.14 -6.05 32.39
N MET A 62 5.79 -6.27 33.54
CA MET A 62 5.46 -7.37 34.44
C MET A 62 4.04 -7.24 35.02
N LYS A 63 3.61 -6.03 35.41
CA LYS A 63 2.20 -5.77 35.82
C LYS A 63 1.19 -6.04 34.70
N THR A 64 1.50 -5.60 33.48
CA THR A 64 0.63 -5.85 32.30
C THR A 64 0.50 -7.35 32.04
N THR A 65 1.62 -8.07 32.06
CA THR A 65 1.65 -9.54 31.92
C THR A 65 0.83 -10.23 33.00
N ILE A 66 0.97 -9.83 34.27
CA ILE A 66 0.20 -10.36 35.40
C ILE A 66 -1.30 -10.08 35.24
N TRP A 67 -1.71 -8.86 34.91
CA TRP A 67 -3.14 -8.53 34.73
C TRP A 67 -3.76 -9.35 33.61
N LEU A 68 -3.03 -9.56 32.52
CA LEU A 68 -3.50 -10.36 31.41
C LEU A 68 -3.50 -11.87 31.75
N GLU A 69 -2.52 -12.39 32.50
CA GLU A 69 -2.46 -13.80 32.94
C GLU A 69 -3.54 -14.12 33.97
N THR A 70 -3.84 -13.16 34.84
CA THR A 70 -4.91 -13.27 35.84
C THR A 70 -6.29 -12.92 35.29
N GLY A 71 -6.40 -12.63 33.98
CA GLY A 71 -7.67 -12.41 33.28
C GLY A 71 -8.44 -11.18 33.76
N LYS A 72 -7.75 -10.12 34.20
CA LYS A 72 -8.41 -8.87 34.61
C LYS A 72 -9.11 -8.19 33.44
N SER A 73 -10.29 -7.63 33.69
CA SER A 73 -11.03 -6.84 32.70
C SER A 73 -10.37 -5.48 32.46
N ASP A 74 -10.68 -4.89 31.32
CA ASP A 74 -10.34 -3.51 31.01
C ASP A 74 -10.91 -2.54 32.04
N ASP A 75 -12.17 -2.71 32.48
CA ASP A 75 -12.76 -1.92 33.55
C ASP A 75 -11.94 -1.96 34.85
N TYR A 76 -11.46 -3.14 35.24
CA TYR A 76 -10.63 -3.29 36.43
C TYR A 76 -9.30 -2.53 36.28
N VAL A 77 -8.63 -2.65 35.13
CA VAL A 77 -7.36 -1.97 34.88
C VAL A 77 -7.57 -0.45 34.75
N LYS A 78 -8.65 -0.01 34.11
CA LYS A 78 -9.05 1.40 33.99
C LYS A 78 -9.22 2.02 35.37
N LYS A 79 -9.96 1.36 36.27
CA LYS A 79 -10.12 1.78 37.67
C LYS A 79 -8.82 1.76 38.45
N THR A 80 -8.00 0.71 38.28
CA THR A 80 -6.71 0.59 38.97
C THR A 80 -5.72 1.69 38.56
N LEU A 81 -5.84 2.20 37.33
CA LEU A 81 -5.03 3.30 36.82
C LEU A 81 -5.61 4.69 37.14
N GLY A 82 -6.74 4.76 37.84
CA GLY A 82 -7.43 6.02 38.18
C GLY A 82 -8.00 6.72 36.95
N LEU A 83 -8.45 5.95 35.95
CA LEU A 83 -8.96 6.45 34.68
C LEU A 83 -10.48 6.28 34.53
N ASP A 84 -11.15 5.65 35.49
CA ASP A 84 -12.57 5.28 35.44
C ASP A 84 -13.51 6.48 35.37
N GLU A 85 -13.14 7.61 35.98
CA GLU A 85 -13.90 8.87 35.93
C GLU A 85 -13.60 9.71 34.67
N LEU A 86 -12.62 9.31 33.85
CA LEU A 86 -12.21 10.05 32.66
C LEU A 86 -12.85 9.46 31.40
N SER A 87 -13.26 10.34 30.49
CA SER A 87 -13.80 9.98 29.17
C SER A 87 -13.30 10.91 28.06
N GLY A 88 -13.46 10.48 26.81
CA GLY A 88 -13.14 11.29 25.63
C GLY A 88 -11.70 11.82 25.61
N ALA A 89 -11.55 13.12 25.36
CA ALA A 89 -10.24 13.78 25.32
C ALA A 89 -9.54 13.80 26.69
N ALA A 90 -10.29 13.90 27.79
CA ALA A 90 -9.72 13.92 29.15
C ALA A 90 -9.06 12.59 29.51
N LEU A 91 -9.66 11.47 29.07
CA LEU A 91 -9.07 10.14 29.22
C LEU A 91 -7.77 10.02 28.43
N LYS A 92 -7.74 10.46 27.17
CA LYS A 92 -6.57 10.35 26.30
C LYS A 92 -5.38 11.20 26.75
N SER A 93 -5.64 12.32 27.41
CA SER A 93 -4.61 13.22 27.93
C SER A 93 -4.06 12.81 29.30
N ALA A 94 -4.63 11.78 29.93
CA ALA A 94 -4.20 11.33 31.25
C ALA A 94 -2.81 10.68 31.20
N PRO A 95 -1.94 10.91 32.19
CA PRO A 95 -0.56 10.38 32.19
C PRO A 95 -0.50 8.85 32.20
N ASN A 96 -1.53 8.17 32.74
CA ASN A 96 -1.60 6.71 32.78
C ASN A 96 -2.32 6.10 31.57
N TYR A 97 -2.89 6.91 30.67
CA TYR A 97 -3.65 6.42 29.52
C TYR A 97 -2.80 5.58 28.57
N ALA A 98 -1.55 5.97 28.33
CA ALA A 98 -0.64 5.18 27.49
C ALA A 98 -0.44 3.74 28.00
N TYR A 99 -0.48 3.53 29.33
CA TYR A 99 -0.42 2.18 29.91
C TYR A 99 -1.72 1.41 29.75
N TYR A 100 -2.84 2.09 29.93
CA TYR A 100 -4.15 1.51 29.68
C TYR A 100 -4.31 1.10 28.22
N GLU A 101 -3.91 1.95 27.29
CA GLU A 101 -3.91 1.68 25.85
C GLU A 101 -3.03 0.48 25.50
N HIS A 102 -1.81 0.40 26.05
CA HIS A 102 -0.94 -0.77 25.86
C HIS A 102 -1.57 -2.06 26.43
N PHE A 103 -2.22 -1.99 27.60
CA PHE A 103 -2.95 -3.13 28.16
C PHE A 103 -4.09 -3.57 27.25
N LEU A 104 -4.90 -2.64 26.74
CA LEU A 104 -5.99 -2.94 25.80
C LEU A 104 -5.46 -3.62 24.52
N GLN A 105 -4.36 -3.13 23.95
CA GLN A 105 -3.72 -3.72 22.78
C GLN A 105 -3.23 -5.16 23.07
N ALA A 106 -2.60 -5.38 24.22
CA ALA A 106 -2.12 -6.70 24.61
C ALA A 106 -3.27 -7.68 24.95
N LEU A 107 -4.35 -7.19 25.55
CA LEU A 107 -5.57 -7.96 25.82
C LEU A 107 -6.24 -8.41 24.52
N GLU A 108 -6.38 -7.49 23.57
CA GLU A 108 -6.88 -7.82 22.24
C GLU A 108 -5.96 -8.82 21.54
N GLY A 109 -4.63 -8.60 21.55
CA GLY A 109 -3.66 -9.54 20.99
C GLY A 109 -3.82 -10.97 21.50
N ARG A 110 -3.91 -11.16 22.83
CA ARG A 110 -4.14 -12.50 23.42
C ARG A 110 -5.46 -13.13 22.96
N LYS A 111 -6.52 -12.32 22.85
CA LYS A 111 -7.81 -12.79 22.36
C LYS A 111 -7.71 -13.26 20.90
N LEU A 112 -6.99 -12.52 20.05
CA LEU A 112 -6.75 -12.90 18.65
C LEU A 112 -5.88 -14.16 18.54
N ASP A 113 -4.83 -14.27 19.35
CA ASP A 113 -3.98 -15.47 19.43
C ASP A 113 -4.78 -16.70 19.88
N LEU A 114 -5.67 -16.54 20.85
CA LEU A 114 -6.56 -17.60 21.31
C LEU A 114 -7.51 -18.03 20.19
N TRP A 115 -8.09 -17.09 19.44
CA TRP A 115 -8.93 -17.40 18.28
C TRP A 115 -8.14 -18.15 17.20
N LEU A 116 -6.91 -17.72 16.92
CA LEU A 116 -6.04 -18.38 15.94
C LEU A 116 -5.69 -19.81 16.38
N THR A 117 -5.33 -19.99 17.65
CA THR A 117 -4.98 -21.30 18.24
C THR A 117 -6.17 -22.25 18.24
N LYS A 118 -7.38 -21.73 18.48
CA LYS A 118 -8.63 -22.52 18.44
C LYS A 118 -9.15 -22.76 17.02
N GLY A 119 -8.52 -22.18 15.99
CA GLY A 119 -8.98 -22.32 14.60
C GLY A 119 -10.35 -21.67 14.34
N VAL A 120 -10.66 -20.57 15.02
CA VAL A 120 -11.90 -19.81 14.76
C VAL A 120 -11.89 -19.33 13.31
N LEU A 121 -13.02 -19.48 12.60
CA LEU A 121 -13.09 -19.04 11.21
C LEU A 121 -13.34 -17.52 11.17
N SER A 122 -12.77 -16.81 10.19
CA SER A 122 -12.96 -15.37 10.07
C SER A 122 -14.45 -15.00 9.96
N LYS A 123 -15.24 -15.82 9.28
CA LYS A 123 -16.69 -15.64 9.13
C LYS A 123 -17.44 -15.70 10.47
N ASP A 124 -16.94 -16.50 11.42
CA ASP A 124 -17.55 -16.61 12.74
C ASP A 124 -17.28 -15.32 13.54
N VAL A 125 -16.10 -14.72 13.35
CA VAL A 125 -15.78 -13.40 13.91
C VAL A 125 -16.61 -12.31 13.24
N TRP A 126 -16.78 -12.36 11.91
CA TRP A 126 -17.63 -11.45 11.16
C TRP A 126 -19.09 -11.47 11.67
N ALA A 127 -19.67 -12.67 11.78
CA ALA A 127 -21.01 -12.90 12.28
C ALA A 127 -21.15 -12.50 13.76
N LYS A 128 -20.14 -12.77 14.60
CA LYS A 128 -20.11 -12.38 16.01
C LYS A 128 -20.28 -10.87 16.21
N TYR A 129 -19.72 -10.07 15.31
CA TYR A 129 -19.83 -8.62 15.33
C TYR A 129 -21.00 -8.08 14.49
N ARG A 130 -21.81 -8.95 13.89
CA ARG A 130 -22.96 -8.59 13.03
C ARG A 130 -22.57 -7.59 11.94
N LEU A 131 -21.43 -7.83 11.31
CA LEU A 131 -20.85 -6.87 10.37
C LEU A 131 -21.63 -6.77 9.05
N ASP A 132 -22.48 -7.75 8.74
CA ASP A 132 -23.44 -7.66 7.63
C ASP A 132 -24.50 -6.57 7.84
N ASP A 133 -24.81 -6.21 9.10
CA ASP A 133 -25.80 -5.19 9.44
C ASP A 133 -25.21 -3.76 9.42
N VAL A 134 -23.88 -3.64 9.29
CA VAL A 134 -23.17 -2.36 9.33
C VAL A 134 -23.09 -1.77 7.92
N PRO A 135 -23.57 -0.54 7.68
CA PRO A 135 -23.45 0.09 6.37
C PRO A 135 -22.00 0.21 5.91
N THR A 136 -21.72 -0.11 4.64
CA THR A 136 -20.36 -0.12 4.07
C THR A 136 -19.58 1.18 4.31
N ALA A 137 -20.26 2.33 4.29
CA ALA A 137 -19.64 3.63 4.53
C ALA A 137 -19.12 3.82 5.98
N GLN A 138 -19.72 3.12 6.94
CA GLN A 138 -19.38 3.20 8.37
C GLN A 138 -18.55 1.99 8.84
N LEU A 139 -18.41 0.96 7.99
CA LEU A 139 -17.76 -0.29 8.34
C LEU A 139 -16.32 -0.09 8.84
N LYS A 140 -15.54 0.79 8.20
CA LYS A 140 -14.15 1.08 8.60
C LYS A 140 -14.02 1.72 9.99
N GLU A 141 -15.03 2.47 10.41
CA GLU A 141 -15.05 3.14 11.70
C GLU A 141 -15.57 2.23 12.83
N ASN A 142 -16.28 1.15 12.49
CA ASN A 142 -16.81 0.19 13.44
C ASN A 142 -15.67 -0.58 14.16
N ASP A 143 -15.68 -0.56 15.49
CA ASP A 143 -14.63 -1.21 16.28
C ASP A 143 -14.63 -2.74 16.14
N GLY A 144 -15.81 -3.35 15.96
CA GLY A 144 -15.93 -4.77 15.64
C GLY A 144 -15.27 -5.13 14.31
N PHE A 145 -15.44 -4.29 13.29
CA PHE A 145 -14.74 -4.45 12.01
C PHE A 145 -13.23 -4.28 12.14
N LYS A 146 -12.75 -3.33 12.96
CA LYS A 146 -11.30 -3.18 13.22
C LYS A 146 -10.71 -4.42 13.87
N THR A 147 -11.38 -4.98 14.88
CA THR A 147 -10.96 -6.25 15.51
C THR A 147 -11.03 -7.41 14.51
N TYR A 148 -12.09 -7.51 13.70
CA TYR A 148 -12.20 -8.50 12.63
C TYR A 148 -11.03 -8.39 11.64
N LEU A 149 -10.71 -7.18 11.16
CA LEU A 149 -9.66 -6.95 10.18
C LEU A 149 -8.28 -7.33 10.74
N ARG A 150 -8.00 -7.00 12.01
CA ARG A 150 -6.78 -7.45 12.71
C ARG A 150 -6.71 -8.97 12.75
N TYR A 151 -7.80 -9.63 13.13
CA TYR A 151 -7.85 -11.09 13.18
C TYR A 151 -7.68 -11.75 11.80
N ALA A 152 -8.43 -11.29 10.80
CA ALA A 152 -8.35 -11.79 9.43
C ALA A 152 -6.94 -11.60 8.85
N THR A 153 -6.28 -10.50 9.17
CA THR A 153 -4.88 -10.25 8.79
C THR A 153 -3.93 -11.26 9.46
N MET A 154 -4.08 -11.51 10.75
CA MET A 154 -3.28 -12.52 11.47
C MET A 154 -3.48 -13.93 10.91
N GLN A 155 -4.73 -14.31 10.63
CA GLN A 155 -5.06 -15.60 10.05
C GLN A 155 -4.49 -15.73 8.63
N ASP A 156 -4.65 -14.71 7.79
CA ASP A 156 -4.09 -14.64 6.45
C ASP A 156 -2.56 -14.74 6.46
N GLU A 157 -1.88 -13.99 7.32
CA GLU A 157 -0.42 -14.10 7.48
C GLU A 157 0.01 -15.49 7.90
N ASN A 158 -0.72 -16.13 8.81
CA ASN A 158 -0.45 -17.49 9.24
C ASN A 158 -0.57 -18.47 8.06
N ILE A 159 -1.65 -18.38 7.27
CA ILE A 159 -1.85 -19.19 6.07
C ILE A 159 -0.75 -18.93 5.03
N TYR A 160 -0.43 -17.66 4.78
CA TYR A 160 0.60 -17.26 3.82
C TYR A 160 1.99 -17.77 4.21
N LYS A 161 2.36 -17.69 5.50
CA LYS A 161 3.63 -18.22 6.03
C LYS A 161 3.69 -19.75 5.98
N GLN A 162 2.57 -20.43 6.19
CA GLN A 162 2.53 -21.91 6.15
C GLN A 162 2.85 -22.48 4.78
N ARG A 163 2.64 -21.72 3.69
CA ARG A 163 3.13 -22.11 2.35
C ARG A 163 4.64 -22.37 2.31
N TYR A 164 5.44 -21.61 3.05
CA TYR A 164 6.90 -21.81 3.07
C TYR A 164 7.30 -23.20 3.59
N TYR A 165 6.40 -23.87 4.32
CA TYR A 165 6.62 -25.17 4.93
C TYR A 165 5.90 -26.31 4.21
N ASP A 166 5.37 -26.08 2.99
CA ASP A 166 4.59 -27.05 2.19
C ASP A 166 3.46 -27.73 2.97
N LYS A 167 2.87 -27.02 3.95
CA LYS A 167 1.75 -27.53 4.72
C LYS A 167 0.44 -27.24 3.99
N ASP A 168 -0.36 -28.29 3.81
CA ASP A 168 -1.74 -28.13 3.37
C ASP A 168 -2.55 -27.46 4.49
N VAL A 169 -2.92 -26.21 4.24
CA VAL A 169 -3.80 -25.44 5.14
C VAL A 169 -5.22 -25.58 4.61
N ALA A 170 -6.14 -26.02 5.46
CA ALA A 170 -7.56 -25.97 5.16
C ALA A 170 -7.97 -24.50 4.99
N ILE A 171 -8.37 -24.12 3.77
CA ILE A 171 -8.87 -22.77 3.48
C ILE A 171 -10.38 -22.82 3.51
N ASP A 172 -10.99 -21.99 4.36
CA ASP A 172 -12.42 -21.75 4.29
C ASP A 172 -12.72 -20.77 3.16
N TYR A 173 -13.45 -21.26 2.15
CA TYR A 173 -13.89 -20.48 1.00
C TYR A 173 -15.26 -19.83 1.21
N SER A 174 -15.90 -20.09 2.36
CA SER A 174 -17.18 -19.49 2.71
C SER A 174 -17.03 -18.12 3.36
N GLY A 175 -18.03 -17.29 3.15
CA GLY A 175 -18.09 -15.92 3.65
C GLY A 175 -19.20 -15.17 2.94
N THR A 176 -19.75 -14.15 3.57
CA THR A 176 -20.74 -13.29 2.90
C THR A 176 -20.04 -12.46 1.82
N PRO A 177 -20.76 -11.96 0.80
CA PRO A 177 -20.16 -11.07 -0.19
C PRO A 177 -19.44 -9.87 0.44
N ALA A 178 -20.00 -9.31 1.52
CA ALA A 178 -19.41 -8.19 2.25
C ALA A 178 -18.10 -8.58 2.96
N GLU A 179 -18.05 -9.75 3.62
CA GLU A 179 -16.83 -10.27 4.23
C GLU A 179 -15.72 -10.47 3.18
N MET A 180 -16.08 -11.06 2.04
CA MET A 180 -15.14 -11.34 0.96
C MET A 180 -14.61 -10.06 0.31
N GLU A 181 -15.44 -9.02 0.17
CA GLU A 181 -14.97 -7.70 -0.24
C GLU A 181 -13.98 -7.08 0.74
N ALA A 182 -14.22 -7.21 2.05
CA ALA A 182 -13.29 -6.75 3.08
C ALA A 182 -11.94 -7.49 2.99
N LYS A 183 -11.97 -8.81 2.78
CA LYS A 183 -10.76 -9.64 2.56
C LYS A 183 -10.00 -9.21 1.31
N VAL A 184 -10.69 -8.89 0.20
CA VAL A 184 -10.04 -8.33 -0.99
C VAL A 184 -9.31 -7.02 -0.67
N GLY A 185 -9.95 -6.12 0.08
CA GLY A 185 -9.31 -4.88 0.55
C GLY A 185 -8.07 -5.13 1.40
N MET A 186 -8.13 -6.12 2.30
CA MET A 186 -7.01 -6.55 3.13
C MET A 186 -5.86 -7.14 2.29
N TRP A 187 -6.15 -8.04 1.34
CA TRP A 187 -5.12 -8.60 0.47
C TRP A 187 -4.46 -7.54 -0.41
N LEU A 188 -5.22 -6.52 -0.84
CA LEU A 188 -4.66 -5.34 -1.51
C LEU A 188 -3.74 -4.56 -0.57
N SER A 189 -4.12 -4.30 0.68
CA SER A 189 -3.24 -3.55 1.61
C SER A 189 -1.95 -4.31 1.94
N LEU A 190 -1.99 -5.65 1.90
CA LEU A 190 -0.86 -6.53 2.17
C LEU A 190 -0.02 -6.87 0.92
N ASP A 191 -0.34 -6.31 -0.25
CA ASP A 191 0.33 -6.58 -1.52
C ASP A 191 0.45 -8.08 -1.82
N ARG A 192 -0.63 -8.84 -1.54
CA ARG A 192 -0.61 -10.30 -1.72
C ARG A 192 -0.44 -10.65 -3.19
N PRO A 193 0.31 -11.73 -3.52
CA PRO A 193 0.55 -12.08 -4.91
C PRO A 193 -0.70 -12.69 -5.58
N ASP A 194 -0.79 -12.52 -6.90
CA ASP A 194 -1.92 -12.98 -7.73
C ASP A 194 -2.32 -14.44 -7.49
N TRP A 195 -1.35 -15.35 -7.50
CA TRP A 195 -1.58 -16.78 -7.28
C TRP A 195 -2.21 -17.05 -5.90
N TYR A 196 -1.87 -16.26 -4.89
CA TYR A 196 -2.37 -16.45 -3.53
C TYR A 196 -3.83 -16.04 -3.45
N VAL A 197 -4.17 -14.87 -3.98
CA VAL A 197 -5.57 -14.41 -3.98
C VAL A 197 -6.46 -15.32 -4.82
N LYS A 198 -5.97 -15.83 -5.95
CA LYS A 198 -6.68 -16.89 -6.70
C LYS A 198 -6.93 -18.12 -5.85
N LYS A 199 -5.93 -18.60 -5.12
CA LYS A 199 -6.07 -19.74 -4.21
C LYS A 199 -7.11 -19.46 -3.13
N MET A 200 -7.04 -18.31 -2.46
CA MET A 200 -7.97 -17.91 -1.40
C MET A 200 -9.42 -17.73 -1.89
N LEU A 201 -9.61 -17.44 -3.18
CA LEU A 201 -10.91 -17.32 -3.82
C LEU A 201 -11.39 -18.63 -4.49
N ASN A 202 -10.65 -19.73 -4.33
CA ASN A 202 -10.90 -21.03 -4.97
C ASN A 202 -10.94 -20.96 -6.51
N LEU A 203 -9.97 -20.25 -7.09
CA LEU A 203 -9.85 -19.97 -8.52
C LEU A 203 -8.59 -20.58 -9.16
N ASP A 204 -7.68 -21.15 -8.37
CA ASP A 204 -6.35 -21.60 -8.78
C ASP A 204 -6.35 -22.86 -9.67
N ARG A 205 -7.40 -23.69 -9.60
CA ARG A 205 -7.50 -24.96 -10.35
C ARG A 205 -8.55 -24.97 -11.47
N ARG A 206 -9.04 -23.79 -11.87
CA ARG A 206 -10.16 -23.67 -12.83
C ARG A 206 -9.66 -23.44 -14.26
N SER A 207 -10.35 -24.05 -15.23
CA SER A 207 -10.20 -23.68 -16.64
C SER A 207 -10.66 -22.23 -16.85
N ARG A 208 -10.19 -21.54 -17.90
CA ARG A 208 -10.53 -20.12 -18.15
C ARG A 208 -12.05 -19.86 -18.17
N ASN A 209 -12.84 -20.77 -18.74
CA ASN A 209 -14.29 -20.62 -18.79
C ASN A 209 -14.94 -20.87 -17.41
N SER A 210 -14.49 -21.90 -16.69
CA SER A 210 -14.94 -22.19 -15.32
C SER A 210 -14.54 -21.08 -14.33
N LEU A 211 -13.40 -20.42 -14.57
CA LEU A 211 -12.93 -19.28 -13.81
C LEU A 211 -13.90 -18.11 -13.97
N ARG A 212 -14.21 -17.72 -15.21
CA ARG A 212 -15.08 -16.56 -15.50
C ARG A 212 -16.52 -16.73 -15.03
N GLY A 213 -17.01 -17.97 -14.96
CA GLY A 213 -18.34 -18.29 -14.44
C GLY A 213 -18.41 -18.44 -12.91
N SER A 214 -17.28 -18.30 -12.19
CA SER A 214 -17.26 -18.42 -10.72
C SER A 214 -17.83 -17.17 -10.04
N GLU A 215 -18.61 -17.36 -8.99
CA GLU A 215 -19.15 -16.27 -8.15
C GLU A 215 -18.06 -15.38 -7.55
N ASN A 216 -16.86 -15.93 -7.29
CA ASN A 216 -15.72 -15.20 -6.74
C ASN A 216 -14.87 -14.48 -7.81
N TYR A 217 -15.14 -14.69 -9.10
CA TYR A 217 -14.35 -14.07 -10.17
C TYR A 217 -14.44 -12.53 -10.20
N PRO A 218 -15.62 -11.90 -9.99
CA PRO A 218 -15.71 -10.43 -9.88
C PRO A 218 -14.82 -9.86 -8.76
N LEU A 219 -14.71 -10.55 -7.61
CA LEU A 219 -13.84 -10.16 -6.50
C LEU A 219 -12.36 -10.20 -6.91
N TYR A 220 -11.94 -11.28 -7.58
CA TYR A 220 -10.59 -11.40 -8.12
C TYR A 220 -10.30 -10.30 -9.16
N LYS A 221 -11.26 -10.00 -10.05
CA LYS A 221 -11.11 -8.93 -11.04
C LYS A 221 -10.92 -7.56 -10.37
N LYS A 222 -11.68 -7.27 -9.31
CA LYS A 222 -11.52 -6.05 -8.50
C LYS A 222 -10.12 -5.96 -7.89
N PHE A 223 -9.62 -7.07 -7.33
CA PHE A 223 -8.26 -7.19 -6.81
C PHE A 223 -7.21 -6.92 -7.91
N ALA A 224 -7.27 -7.66 -9.02
CA ALA A 224 -6.29 -7.59 -10.10
C ALA A 224 -6.23 -6.19 -10.74
N ASN A 225 -7.38 -5.56 -10.97
CA ASN A 225 -7.45 -4.21 -11.51
C ASN A 225 -6.82 -3.15 -10.59
N ALA A 226 -6.97 -3.31 -9.27
CA ALA A 226 -6.38 -2.40 -8.29
C ALA A 226 -4.85 -2.60 -8.17
N MET A 227 -4.38 -3.85 -8.21
CA MET A 227 -2.95 -4.15 -8.28
C MET A 227 -2.30 -3.62 -9.56
N GLU A 228 -2.97 -3.80 -10.70
CA GLU A 228 -2.54 -3.20 -11.97
C GLU A 228 -2.46 -1.67 -11.83
N GLY A 229 -3.49 -1.01 -11.29
CA GLY A 229 -3.48 0.43 -11.05
C GLY A 229 -2.25 0.92 -10.27
N ARG A 230 -1.89 0.26 -9.16
CA ARG A 230 -0.68 0.57 -8.38
C ARG A 230 0.60 0.37 -9.18
N GLN A 231 0.65 -0.66 -10.01
CA GLN A 231 1.79 -0.91 -10.89
C GLN A 231 1.95 0.22 -11.92
N LEU A 232 0.84 0.67 -12.51
CA LEU A 232 0.83 1.79 -13.45
C LEU A 232 1.26 3.10 -12.77
N GLU A 233 0.80 3.37 -11.55
CA GLU A 233 1.24 4.52 -10.75
C GLU A 233 2.74 4.48 -10.45
N LYS A 234 3.29 3.30 -10.11
CA LYS A 234 4.74 3.11 -9.93
C LYS A 234 5.51 3.39 -11.22
N TRP A 235 5.03 2.91 -12.37
CA TRP A 235 5.64 3.21 -13.66
C TRP A 235 5.61 4.70 -13.99
N LEU A 236 4.46 5.36 -13.73
CA LEU A 236 4.29 6.78 -13.98
C LEU A 236 5.24 7.61 -13.09
N ALA A 237 5.31 7.29 -11.80
CA ALA A 237 6.21 7.96 -10.85
C ALA A 237 7.70 7.75 -11.19
N ALA A 238 8.05 6.58 -11.75
CA ALA A 238 9.40 6.29 -12.23
C ALA A 238 9.69 6.89 -13.62
N GLY A 239 8.72 7.57 -14.26
CA GLY A 239 8.87 8.16 -15.58
C GLY A 239 9.18 7.13 -16.66
N ILE A 240 8.59 5.93 -16.57
CA ILE A 240 8.85 4.85 -17.53
C ILE A 240 8.30 5.23 -18.91
N PRO A 241 9.12 5.27 -19.97
CA PRO A 241 8.64 5.61 -21.30
C PRO A 241 7.58 4.63 -21.80
N THR A 242 6.56 5.14 -22.51
CA THR A 242 5.49 4.30 -23.09
C THR A 242 6.06 3.25 -24.05
N GLU A 243 7.06 3.61 -24.86
CA GLU A 243 7.78 2.71 -25.77
C GLU A 243 8.40 1.53 -25.02
N ARG A 244 8.96 1.77 -23.82
CA ARG A 244 9.56 0.72 -23.01
C ARG A 244 8.50 -0.29 -22.57
N VAL A 245 7.32 0.18 -22.15
CA VAL A 245 6.20 -0.70 -21.76
C VAL A 245 5.69 -1.49 -22.96
N TRP A 246 5.56 -0.86 -24.12
CA TRP A 246 5.18 -1.52 -25.37
C TRP A 246 6.13 -2.68 -25.72
N ARG A 247 7.44 -2.41 -25.71
CA ARG A 247 8.48 -3.38 -26.05
C ARG A 247 8.60 -4.52 -25.05
N ILE A 248 8.57 -4.24 -23.75
CA ILE A 248 8.63 -5.30 -22.70
C ILE A 248 7.39 -6.19 -22.78
N SER A 249 6.25 -5.62 -23.17
CA SER A 249 5.00 -6.36 -23.39
C SER A 249 4.97 -7.11 -24.72
N LYS A 250 6.01 -6.99 -25.55
CA LYS A 250 6.14 -7.65 -26.87
C LYS A 250 4.94 -7.40 -27.78
N LEU A 251 4.40 -6.19 -27.75
CA LEU A 251 3.18 -5.87 -28.50
C LEU A 251 3.43 -5.84 -30.02
N ASP A 252 4.68 -5.64 -30.46
CA ASP A 252 5.06 -5.74 -31.87
C ASP A 252 4.94 -7.16 -32.44
N ASP A 253 5.02 -8.19 -31.59
CA ASP A 253 4.88 -9.60 -32.00
C ASP A 253 3.41 -9.99 -32.24
N ILE A 254 2.47 -9.11 -31.88
CA ILE A 254 1.04 -9.36 -31.94
C ILE A 254 0.47 -8.72 -33.21
N PRO A 255 -0.22 -9.48 -34.07
CA PRO A 255 -0.86 -8.91 -35.25
C PRO A 255 -1.85 -7.79 -34.87
N GLN A 256 -1.83 -6.67 -35.61
CA GLN A 256 -2.64 -5.47 -35.35
C GLN A 256 -4.12 -5.78 -35.12
N ALA A 257 -4.70 -6.70 -35.91
CA ALA A 257 -6.10 -7.12 -35.80
C ALA A 257 -6.45 -7.82 -34.48
N LYS A 258 -5.44 -8.38 -33.79
CA LYS A 258 -5.58 -9.10 -32.51
C LYS A 258 -5.22 -8.26 -31.29
N LEU A 259 -4.53 -7.13 -31.45
CA LEU A 259 -4.11 -6.25 -30.34
C LEU A 259 -5.29 -5.83 -29.46
N LYS A 260 -6.42 -5.45 -30.07
CA LYS A 260 -7.61 -4.96 -29.34
C LYS A 260 -8.20 -5.95 -28.33
N ASN A 261 -7.89 -7.24 -28.44
CA ASN A 261 -8.35 -8.30 -27.56
C ASN A 261 -7.23 -8.84 -26.65
N ASN A 262 -6.05 -8.22 -26.70
CA ASN A 262 -4.89 -8.64 -25.93
C ASN A 262 -4.82 -7.90 -24.58
N GLU A 263 -4.62 -8.66 -23.51
CA GLU A 263 -4.58 -8.13 -22.14
C GLU A 263 -3.41 -7.15 -21.92
N ALA A 264 -2.21 -7.47 -22.43
CA ALA A 264 -1.06 -6.58 -22.32
C ALA A 264 -1.24 -5.27 -23.11
N TYR A 265 -1.95 -5.33 -24.25
CA TYR A 265 -2.33 -4.12 -24.98
C TYR A 265 -3.31 -3.26 -24.17
N HIS A 266 -4.27 -3.85 -23.45
CA HIS A 266 -5.15 -3.09 -22.56
C HIS A 266 -4.38 -2.42 -21.41
N THR A 267 -3.43 -3.12 -20.78
CA THR A 267 -2.53 -2.55 -19.77
C THR A 267 -1.72 -1.38 -20.34
N TYR A 268 -1.15 -1.54 -21.54
CA TYR A 268 -0.44 -0.48 -22.25
C TYR A 268 -1.34 0.74 -22.48
N VAL A 269 -2.55 0.54 -23.02
CA VAL A 269 -3.48 1.65 -23.29
C VAL A 269 -3.78 2.41 -22.01
N ARG A 270 -4.09 1.72 -20.90
CA ARG A 270 -4.32 2.38 -19.60
C ARG A 270 -3.11 3.20 -19.16
N TYR A 271 -1.91 2.64 -19.26
CA TYR A 271 -0.68 3.33 -18.88
C TYR A 271 -0.41 4.55 -19.76
N ALA A 272 -0.48 4.38 -21.08
CA ALA A 272 -0.23 5.45 -22.04
C ALA A 272 -1.27 6.58 -21.91
N THR A 273 -2.53 6.27 -21.57
CA THR A 273 -3.54 7.29 -21.21
C THR A 273 -3.13 8.08 -19.98
N MET A 274 -2.63 7.43 -18.92
CA MET A 274 -2.16 8.13 -17.71
C MET A 274 -0.98 9.06 -18.00
N VAL A 275 -0.02 8.62 -18.83
CA VAL A 275 1.11 9.45 -19.26
C VAL A 275 0.63 10.64 -20.11
N ASP A 276 -0.28 10.39 -21.04
CA ASP A 276 -0.89 11.43 -21.88
C ASP A 276 -1.64 12.48 -21.04
N ASP A 277 -2.45 12.04 -20.07
CA ASP A 277 -3.14 12.92 -19.12
C ASP A 277 -2.14 13.80 -18.34
N GLN A 278 -1.08 13.21 -17.81
CA GLN A 278 -0.04 13.96 -17.09
C GLN A 278 0.62 15.01 -17.98
N ASN A 279 0.99 14.62 -19.20
CA ASN A 279 1.60 15.52 -20.19
C ASN A 279 0.66 16.66 -20.57
N PHE A 280 -0.61 16.36 -20.82
CA PHE A 280 -1.61 17.38 -21.15
C PHE A 280 -1.78 18.40 -20.01
N GLN A 281 -1.83 17.94 -18.75
CA GLN A 281 -1.92 18.83 -17.58
C GLN A 281 -0.67 19.71 -17.41
N LEU A 282 0.53 19.13 -17.59
CA LEU A 282 1.79 19.87 -17.53
C LEU A 282 1.83 20.98 -18.57
N LYS A 283 1.43 20.67 -19.81
CA LYS A 283 1.40 21.65 -20.90
C LYS A 283 0.40 22.77 -20.65
N ASN A 284 -0.80 22.46 -20.18
CA ASN A 284 -1.80 23.47 -19.81
C ASN A 284 -1.32 24.36 -18.65
N SER A 285 -0.36 23.88 -17.86
CA SER A 285 0.29 24.64 -16.78
C SER A 285 1.53 25.41 -17.25
N GLY A 286 1.80 25.47 -18.56
CA GLY A 286 2.96 26.17 -19.14
C GLY A 286 4.31 25.48 -18.91
N LYS A 287 4.32 24.20 -18.48
CA LYS A 287 5.54 23.42 -18.30
C LYS A 287 5.90 22.70 -19.60
N GLU A 288 7.21 22.57 -19.84
CA GLU A 288 7.73 21.81 -20.96
C GLU A 288 7.41 20.31 -20.77
N VAL A 289 6.94 19.68 -21.86
CA VAL A 289 6.66 18.25 -21.92
C VAL A 289 7.71 17.61 -22.81
N LYS A 290 8.38 16.58 -22.30
CA LYS A 290 9.28 15.77 -23.12
C LYS A 290 8.45 14.96 -24.11
N VAL A 291 8.50 15.34 -25.38
CA VAL A 291 7.81 14.60 -26.45
C VAL A 291 8.52 13.27 -26.70
N GLU A 292 7.86 12.16 -26.39
CA GLU A 292 8.34 10.81 -26.67
C GLU A 292 7.70 10.25 -27.94
N LEU A 293 8.30 10.64 -29.07
CA LEU A 293 7.93 10.16 -30.40
C LEU A 293 8.43 8.75 -30.74
N GLY A 294 9.17 8.14 -29.82
CA GLY A 294 9.60 6.75 -29.93
C GLY A 294 8.40 5.80 -30.04
N GLY A 295 8.63 4.69 -30.74
CA GLY A 295 7.66 3.61 -30.91
C GLY A 295 7.63 3.03 -32.31
N SER A 296 7.10 1.82 -32.43
CA SER A 296 6.79 1.22 -33.72
C SER A 296 5.60 1.93 -34.37
N THR A 297 5.35 1.65 -35.65
CA THR A 297 4.15 2.15 -36.34
C THR A 297 2.87 1.76 -35.59
N ALA A 298 2.82 0.53 -35.07
CA ALA A 298 1.67 0.04 -34.31
C ALA A 298 1.48 0.79 -32.99
N GLU A 299 2.56 1.16 -32.31
CA GLU A 299 2.50 1.96 -31.09
C GLU A 299 1.96 3.37 -31.36
N LEU A 300 2.46 4.05 -32.41
CA LEU A 300 1.99 5.38 -32.79
C LEU A 300 0.49 5.37 -33.15
N GLU A 301 0.01 4.34 -33.85
CA GLU A 301 -1.42 4.16 -34.10
C GLU A 301 -2.24 3.99 -32.80
N ALA A 302 -1.68 3.34 -31.77
CA ALA A 302 -2.32 3.22 -30.46
C ALA A 302 -2.38 4.57 -29.74
N LYS A 303 -1.29 5.34 -29.74
CA LYS A 303 -1.24 6.71 -29.18
C LYS A 303 -2.26 7.63 -29.84
N VAL A 304 -2.39 7.59 -31.17
CA VAL A 304 -3.42 8.34 -31.91
C VAL A 304 -4.83 8.00 -31.44
N LYS A 305 -5.15 6.72 -31.24
CA LYS A 305 -6.45 6.29 -30.74
C LYS A 305 -6.70 6.78 -29.31
N ILE A 306 -5.67 6.83 -28.47
CA ILE A 306 -5.76 7.38 -27.12
C ILE A 306 -6.10 8.88 -27.18
N TRP A 307 -5.35 9.66 -27.96
CA TRP A 307 -5.62 11.08 -28.12
C TRP A 307 -7.01 11.37 -28.68
N ALA A 308 -7.45 10.60 -29.68
CA ALA A 308 -8.78 10.71 -30.26
C ALA A 308 -9.87 10.40 -29.23
N SER A 309 -9.70 9.32 -28.46
CA SER A 309 -10.63 8.92 -27.41
C SER A 309 -10.72 9.96 -26.28
N ALA A 310 -9.59 10.57 -25.93
CA ALA A 310 -9.50 11.66 -24.95
C ALA A 310 -9.91 13.03 -25.51
N LYS A 311 -10.25 13.12 -26.80
CA LYS A 311 -10.61 14.36 -27.51
C LYS A 311 -9.57 15.46 -27.33
N ARG A 312 -8.29 15.11 -27.44
CA ARG A 312 -7.21 16.09 -27.32
C ARG A 312 -7.32 17.20 -28.38
N PRO A 313 -6.87 18.43 -28.11
CA PRO A 313 -6.85 19.49 -29.12
C PRO A 313 -5.87 19.19 -30.27
N ASN A 314 -6.18 19.63 -31.49
CA ASN A 314 -5.30 19.48 -32.67
C ASN A 314 -3.87 19.91 -32.39
N LYS A 315 -3.69 21.14 -31.86
CA LYS A 315 -2.37 21.69 -31.51
C LYS A 315 -1.61 20.81 -30.51
N TYR A 316 -2.31 20.15 -29.58
CA TYR A 316 -1.65 19.22 -28.67
C TYR A 316 -1.08 18.03 -29.42
N VAL A 317 -1.88 17.43 -30.30
CA VAL A 317 -1.51 16.23 -31.05
C VAL A 317 -0.41 16.52 -32.07
N GLU A 318 -0.47 17.67 -32.75
CA GLU A 318 0.58 18.13 -33.68
C GLU A 318 1.94 18.21 -32.97
N GLU A 319 1.98 18.83 -31.79
CA GLU A 319 3.22 18.92 -31.01
C GLU A 319 3.69 17.55 -30.50
N MET A 320 2.78 16.69 -30.05
CA MET A 320 3.14 15.32 -29.62
C MET A 320 3.64 14.45 -30.78
N LEU A 321 3.26 14.76 -32.01
CA LEU A 321 3.76 14.15 -33.25
C LEU A 321 4.97 14.88 -33.84
N ASN A 322 5.46 15.95 -33.17
CA ASN A 322 6.55 16.83 -33.61
C ASN A 322 6.35 17.29 -35.06
N LEU A 323 5.12 17.72 -35.34
CA LEU A 323 4.76 18.35 -36.60
C LEU A 323 5.07 19.84 -36.48
N ASP A 324 6.13 20.28 -37.15
CA ASP A 324 6.45 21.70 -37.31
C ASP A 324 5.43 22.32 -38.30
N SER A 325 4.87 23.48 -37.93
CA SER A 325 3.90 24.22 -38.73
C SER A 325 4.47 24.64 -40.10
N ALA A 326 5.79 24.74 -40.25
CA ALA A 326 6.44 25.09 -41.51
C ALA A 326 6.50 23.93 -42.52
N ALA A 327 6.31 22.67 -42.11
CA ALA A 327 6.54 21.49 -42.95
C ALA A 327 5.59 20.31 -42.63
N LEU A 328 4.33 20.60 -42.24
CA LEU A 328 3.33 19.60 -41.84
C LEU A 328 3.21 18.43 -42.81
N ALA A 329 3.08 18.69 -44.12
CA ALA A 329 2.81 17.67 -45.13
C ALA A 329 4.03 16.81 -45.53
N THR A 330 5.26 17.20 -45.16
CA THR A 330 6.48 16.45 -45.51
C THR A 330 6.95 15.53 -44.38
N SER A 331 6.38 15.67 -43.17
CA SER A 331 6.71 14.81 -42.05
C SER A 331 6.16 13.39 -42.24
N PRO A 332 6.96 12.33 -42.01
CA PRO A 332 6.46 10.96 -42.03
C PRO A 332 5.39 10.69 -40.97
N ASN A 333 5.25 11.57 -39.97
CA ASN A 333 4.25 11.46 -38.91
C ASN A 333 2.91 12.10 -39.26
N TYR A 334 2.83 12.88 -40.34
CA TYR A 334 1.60 13.59 -40.73
C TYR A 334 0.42 12.63 -40.96
N LYS A 335 0.68 11.45 -41.52
CA LYS A 335 -0.33 10.38 -41.70
C LYS A 335 -1.05 9.98 -40.40
N TYR A 336 -0.36 10.08 -39.26
CA TYR A 336 -0.95 9.77 -37.94
C TYR A 336 -1.87 10.90 -37.47
N TYR A 337 -1.52 12.15 -37.78
CA TYR A 337 -2.39 13.30 -37.52
C TYR A 337 -3.66 13.25 -38.37
N GLU A 338 -3.54 12.93 -39.67
CA GLU A 338 -4.73 12.72 -40.51
C GLU A 338 -5.65 11.63 -39.97
N THR A 339 -5.06 10.56 -39.42
CA THR A 339 -5.82 9.49 -38.76
C THR A 339 -6.53 10.00 -37.50
N PHE A 340 -5.86 10.81 -36.69
CA PHE A 340 -6.45 11.46 -35.51
C PHE A 340 -7.67 12.32 -35.90
N VAL A 341 -7.50 13.21 -36.88
CA VAL A 341 -8.55 14.10 -37.42
C VAL A 341 -9.77 13.30 -37.91
N LYS A 342 -9.52 12.21 -38.66
CA LYS A 342 -10.59 11.30 -39.12
C LYS A 342 -11.35 10.64 -37.97
N LEU A 343 -10.67 10.26 -36.89
CA LEU A 343 -11.28 9.62 -35.73
C LEU A 343 -12.09 10.59 -34.86
N THR A 344 -11.68 11.86 -34.77
CA THR A 344 -12.36 12.87 -33.95
C THR A 344 -13.43 13.64 -34.70
N GLY A 345 -13.41 13.63 -36.04
CA GLY A 345 -14.28 14.46 -36.88
C GLY A 345 -13.95 15.97 -36.75
N GLN A 346 -12.81 16.33 -36.17
CA GLN A 346 -12.34 17.71 -36.12
C GLN A 346 -11.93 18.13 -37.53
N VAL A 347 -12.36 19.31 -37.98
CA VAL A 347 -11.96 19.85 -39.30
C VAL A 347 -10.67 20.65 -39.11
N ASN A 348 -9.65 20.39 -39.92
CA ASN A 348 -8.46 21.24 -40.00
C ASN A 348 -8.89 22.66 -40.38
N LYS A 349 -8.88 23.58 -39.41
CA LYS A 349 -8.88 25.01 -39.72
C LYS A 349 -7.42 25.36 -40.03
N ASN A 350 -7.10 25.28 -41.33
CA ASN A 350 -5.82 25.75 -41.88
C ASN A 350 -5.57 27.21 -41.51
#